data_AF-A0A7V5CJ62-F1
#
_entry.id   AF-A0A7V5CJ62-F1
#
_cell.length_a   1.000
_cell.length_b   1.000
_cell.length_c   1.000
_cell.angle_alpha   90.00
_cell.angle_beta   90.00
_cell.angle_gamma   90.00
#
_symmetry.space_group_name_H-M   'P 1'
#
loop_
_entity.id
_entity.type
_entity.pdbx_description
1 polymer ?
#
loop_
_entity_poly.entity_id
_entity_poly.type
_entity_poly.pdbx_seq_one_letter_code
_entity_poly.pdbx_strand_id
1 'polypeptide(L)'
;MQKRKITVRVLFLLAVIFGFASAVFAQTTIPALPKENILSSTLPQTALAVAGSALVLGIISSIIQPFFVLLAFLPLLFYRQKKRSWGVIYNSITKQPIPYIPVFIFEKKNNRLIVREKQISTKEGHFGFIVPRGEYFLKVISKQYIFPSKNIQESSDGRYKNLYFGTPIIIVDNDQVVACDIPVDPVVPTQTPFVVLVDNFLEKIRVPTLIVGSAFSLYLVIFFTSVVSIIVFAIYIVIWILELLSYFQKTRAYQVIDAKSKDPIASATVKVINKEGEILKIFTTNLFGKFYPLLDAGNFYLEISHKDYETQTREIAVGRNGKIKGEKILLERSAKKPESV
;
A
#
# COMPACT_ATOMS: atom_id res chain seq x y z
N MET A 1 -5.58 13.06 -3.77
CA MET A 1 -6.28 11.82 -3.35
C MET A 1 -5.73 11.22 -2.06
N GLN A 2 -4.44 11.39 -1.76
CA GLN A 2 -3.78 10.84 -0.58
C GLN A 2 -4.28 11.45 0.76
N LYS A 3 -4.44 12.78 0.84
CA LYS A 3 -5.14 13.43 1.97
C LYS A 3 -6.57 12.88 2.14
N ARG A 4 -7.33 12.76 1.05
CA ARG A 4 -8.70 12.19 1.05
C ARG A 4 -8.76 10.78 1.66
N LYS A 5 -7.84 9.88 1.31
CA LYS A 5 -7.83 8.52 1.87
C LYS A 5 -7.60 8.51 3.38
N ILE A 6 -6.75 9.41 3.87
CA ILE A 6 -6.47 9.50 5.30
C ILE A 6 -7.63 10.16 6.04
N THR A 7 -8.21 11.22 5.48
CA THR A 7 -9.44 11.83 6.01
C THR A 7 -10.57 10.81 6.12
N VAL A 8 -10.75 9.94 5.13
CA VAL A 8 -11.76 8.88 5.16
C VAL A 8 -11.47 7.85 6.27
N ARG A 9 -10.21 7.49 6.51
CA ARG A 9 -9.82 6.56 7.58
C ARG A 9 -10.08 7.13 8.98
N VAL A 10 -9.70 8.38 9.20
CA VAL A 10 -9.93 9.09 10.46
C VAL A 10 -11.43 9.30 10.69
N LEU A 11 -12.17 9.71 9.66
CA LEU A 11 -13.62 9.90 9.74
C LEU A 11 -14.35 8.59 10.04
N PHE A 12 -13.91 7.48 9.44
CA PHE A 12 -14.48 6.17 9.73
C PHE A 12 -14.21 5.73 11.18
N LEU A 13 -12.98 5.90 11.68
CA LEU A 13 -12.68 5.61 13.09
C LEU A 13 -13.53 6.46 14.04
N LEU A 14 -13.69 7.75 13.76
CA LEU A 14 -14.59 8.62 14.53
C LEU A 14 -16.04 8.12 14.46
N ALA A 15 -16.53 7.72 13.29
CA ALA A 15 -17.89 7.18 13.13
C ALA A 15 -18.09 5.88 13.91
N VAL A 16 -17.09 4.98 13.96
CA VAL A 16 -17.13 3.75 14.77
C VAL A 16 -17.24 4.09 16.26
N ILE A 17 -16.40 5.02 16.74
CA ILE A 17 -16.39 5.43 18.15
C ILE A 17 -17.71 6.12 18.51
N PHE A 18 -18.17 7.06 17.68
CA PHE A 18 -19.39 7.82 17.93
C PHE A 18 -20.65 6.94 17.82
N GLY A 19 -20.68 6.03 16.85
CA GLY A 19 -21.77 5.07 16.68
C GLY A 19 -21.88 4.08 17.85
N PHE A 20 -20.75 3.67 18.42
CA PHE A 20 -20.75 2.86 19.63
C PHE A 20 -21.22 3.67 20.84
N ALA A 21 -20.69 4.88 21.02
CA ALA A 21 -21.08 5.75 22.13
C ALA A 21 -22.58 6.12 22.09
N SER A 22 -23.14 6.40 20.91
CA SER A 22 -24.56 6.73 20.77
C SER A 22 -25.47 5.52 21.03
N ALA A 23 -25.08 4.33 20.58
CA ALA A 23 -25.83 3.11 20.85
C ALA A 23 -25.85 2.82 22.36
N VAL A 24 -24.70 2.88 23.03
CA VAL A 24 -24.58 2.70 24.48
C VAL A 24 -25.42 3.75 25.23
N PHE A 25 -25.34 5.02 24.83
CA PHE A 25 -26.11 6.09 25.44
C PHE A 25 -27.63 5.91 25.29
N ALA A 26 -28.10 5.50 24.11
CA ALA A 26 -29.52 5.27 23.83
C ALA A 26 -30.14 4.14 24.69
N GLN A 27 -29.34 3.19 25.16
CA GLN A 27 -29.82 2.12 26.06
C GLN A 27 -29.70 2.47 27.54
N THR A 28 -28.81 3.39 27.94
CA THR A 28 -28.79 3.92 29.32
C THR A 28 -30.03 4.75 29.66
N THR A 29 -30.69 5.31 28.65
CA THR A 29 -32.07 5.82 28.75
C THR A 29 -33.08 4.67 28.76
N ILE A 30 -33.07 3.87 29.82
CA ILE A 30 -34.14 2.91 30.10
C ILE A 30 -35.40 3.72 30.43
N PRO A 31 -36.56 3.50 29.77
CA PRO A 31 -37.82 4.06 30.28
C PRO A 31 -38.03 3.49 31.69
N ALA A 32 -38.18 4.36 32.68
CA ALA A 32 -38.51 3.95 34.04
C ALA A 32 -39.67 2.94 33.98
N LEU A 33 -39.46 1.74 34.55
CA LEU A 33 -40.50 0.72 34.63
C LEU A 33 -41.79 1.39 35.14
N PRO A 34 -42.94 1.18 34.49
CA PRO A 34 -44.20 1.72 35.02
C PRO A 34 -44.35 1.17 36.45
N LYS A 35 -44.44 2.08 37.42
CA LYS A 35 -44.88 1.76 38.79
C LYS A 35 -46.36 1.40 38.72
N GLU A 36 -46.72 0.26 38.14
CA GLU A 36 -48.08 -0.25 38.21
C GLU A 36 -48.12 -1.53 39.03
N ASN A 37 -48.75 -1.39 40.19
CA ASN A 37 -49.40 -2.38 41.04
C ASN A 37 -49.09 -3.86 40.78
N ILE A 38 -48.26 -4.41 41.65
CA ILE A 38 -48.22 -5.83 41.94
C ILE A 38 -49.51 -6.18 42.70
N LEU A 39 -50.60 -6.43 41.98
CA LEU A 39 -51.74 -7.16 42.52
C LEU A 39 -52.02 -8.37 41.62
N SER A 40 -51.86 -9.54 42.24
CA SER A 40 -52.26 -10.87 41.76
C SER A 40 -51.70 -11.33 40.41
N SER A 41 -50.48 -11.87 40.40
CA SER A 41 -50.25 -13.14 39.67
C SER A 41 -49.07 -13.88 40.29
N THR A 42 -49.28 -15.16 40.55
CA THR A 42 -48.38 -16.13 41.17
C THR A 42 -47.24 -16.55 40.24
N LEU A 43 -46.53 -15.58 39.65
CA LEU A 43 -45.29 -15.87 38.96
C LEU A 43 -44.20 -16.07 40.02
N PRO A 44 -43.53 -17.24 40.07
CA PRO A 44 -42.48 -17.46 41.04
C PRO A 44 -41.41 -16.39 40.86
N GLN A 45 -40.88 -15.82 41.95
CA GLN A 45 -39.88 -14.74 41.90
C GLN A 45 -38.67 -15.09 41.02
N THR A 46 -38.39 -16.40 40.84
CA THR A 46 -37.41 -16.94 39.91
C THR A 46 -37.74 -16.66 38.43
N ALA A 47 -39.02 -16.66 38.03
CA ALA A 47 -39.45 -16.35 36.66
C ALA A 47 -39.27 -14.86 36.30
N LEU A 48 -39.50 -13.96 37.26
CA LEU A 48 -39.25 -12.52 37.11
C LEU A 48 -37.74 -12.21 36.99
N ALA A 49 -36.91 -12.89 37.79
CA ALA A 49 -35.45 -12.75 37.70
C ALA A 49 -34.88 -13.30 36.38
N VAL A 50 -35.37 -14.45 35.91
CA VAL A 50 -34.99 -15.03 34.61
C VAL A 50 -35.43 -14.13 33.46
N ALA A 51 -36.66 -13.60 33.49
CA ALA A 51 -37.16 -12.66 32.48
C ALA A 51 -36.36 -11.34 32.44
N GLY A 52 -36.02 -10.78 33.61
CA GLY A 52 -35.17 -9.59 33.71
C GLY A 52 -33.76 -9.83 33.15
N SER A 53 -33.17 -10.98 33.42
CA SER A 53 -31.84 -11.35 32.88
C SER A 53 -31.86 -11.56 31.36
N ALA A 54 -32.92 -12.15 30.81
CA ALA A 54 -33.07 -12.37 29.37
C ALA A 54 -33.23 -11.05 28.58
N LEU A 55 -33.94 -10.07 29.13
CA LEU A 55 -34.09 -8.74 28.53
C LEU A 55 -32.76 -7.98 28.50
N VAL A 56 -31.99 -8.01 29.59
CA VAL A 56 -30.66 -7.39 29.66
C VAL A 56 -29.70 -8.04 28.67
N LEU A 57 -29.71 -9.37 28.56
CA LEU A 57 -28.89 -10.10 27.59
C LEU A 57 -29.27 -9.79 26.13
N GLY A 58 -30.56 -9.65 25.80
CA GLY A 58 -31.02 -9.28 24.46
C GLY A 58 -30.69 -7.84 24.06
N ILE A 59 -30.75 -6.91 25.01
CA ILE A 59 -30.36 -5.50 24.84
C ILE A 59 -28.85 -5.39 24.57
N ILE A 60 -28.05 -6.12 25.36
CA ILE A 60 -26.60 -6.22 25.21
C ILE A 60 -26.24 -6.86 23.85
N SER A 61 -26.88 -7.95 23.44
CA SER A 61 -26.59 -8.60 22.16
C SER A 61 -26.95 -7.71 20.96
N SER A 62 -28.00 -6.89 21.07
CA SER A 62 -28.48 -6.01 19.99
C SER A 62 -27.55 -4.84 19.67
N ILE A 63 -26.71 -4.38 20.61
CA ILE A 63 -25.66 -3.37 20.35
C ILE A 63 -24.34 -4.01 19.98
N ILE A 64 -23.96 -5.04 20.73
CA ILE A 64 -22.64 -5.64 20.59
C ILE A 64 -22.49 -6.23 19.18
N GLN A 65 -23.52 -6.92 18.68
CA GLN A 65 -23.44 -7.58 17.37
C GLN A 65 -23.19 -6.62 16.19
N PRO A 66 -23.96 -5.52 15.99
CA PRO A 66 -23.69 -4.58 14.90
C PRO A 66 -22.37 -3.81 15.09
N PHE A 67 -21.92 -3.59 16.33
CA PHE A 67 -20.60 -3.00 16.58
C PHE A 67 -19.47 -3.89 16.06
N PHE A 68 -19.52 -5.20 16.35
CA PHE A 68 -18.52 -6.15 15.87
C PHE A 68 -18.59 -6.39 14.35
N VAL A 69 -19.77 -6.25 13.74
CA VAL A 69 -19.94 -6.20 12.27
C VAL A 69 -19.19 -4.99 11.71
N LEU A 70 -19.43 -3.79 12.27
CA LEU A 70 -18.78 -2.56 11.82
C LEU A 70 -17.25 -2.62 12.02
N LEU A 71 -16.79 -3.20 13.14
CA LEU A 71 -15.38 -3.42 13.43
C LEU A 71 -14.74 -4.39 12.42
N ALA A 72 -15.48 -5.38 11.91
CA ALA A 72 -15.02 -6.29 10.88
C ALA A 72 -14.67 -5.56 9.56
N PHE A 73 -15.32 -4.43 9.26
CA PHE A 73 -14.99 -3.65 8.06
C PHE A 73 -13.75 -2.75 8.22
N LEU A 74 -13.30 -2.51 9.46
CA LEU A 74 -12.14 -1.65 9.75
C LEU A 74 -10.89 -2.13 8.98
N PRO A 75 -10.47 -3.42 9.03
CA PRO A 75 -9.28 -3.91 8.34
C PRO A 75 -9.34 -3.81 6.81
N LEU A 76 -10.55 -3.79 6.23
CA LEU A 76 -10.80 -3.67 4.80
C LEU A 76 -10.46 -2.26 4.29
N LEU A 77 -10.69 -1.23 5.10
CA LEU A 77 -10.32 0.16 4.81
C LEU A 77 -8.79 0.38 4.80
N PHE A 78 -8.07 -0.48 5.52
CA PHE A 78 -6.62 -0.52 5.60
C PHE A 78 -6.00 -1.58 4.67
N TYR A 79 -6.71 -1.99 3.62
CA TYR A 79 -6.23 -2.97 2.65
C TYR A 79 -4.78 -2.66 2.22
N ARG A 80 -3.95 -3.69 2.36
CA ARG A 80 -2.49 -3.61 2.26
C ARG A 80 -2.09 -2.96 0.92
N GLN A 81 -1.25 -1.93 0.99
CA GLN A 81 -0.74 -1.34 -0.24
C GLN A 81 0.15 -2.35 -0.96
N LYS A 82 -0.14 -2.59 -2.24
CA LYS A 82 0.66 -3.44 -3.13
C LYS A 82 2.15 -3.08 -2.99
N LYS A 83 3.03 -4.09 -3.01
CA LYS A 83 4.47 -3.88 -3.13
C LYS A 83 4.71 -2.91 -4.30
N ARG A 84 5.54 -1.89 -4.08
CA ARG A 84 5.86 -0.88 -5.11
C ARG A 84 7.11 -1.34 -5.84
N SER A 85 7.21 -1.01 -7.12
CA SER A 85 8.41 -1.25 -7.94
C SER A 85 9.35 -0.04 -7.92
N TRP A 86 9.16 0.88 -6.99
CA TRP A 86 9.94 2.10 -6.83
C TRP A 86 10.07 2.43 -5.35
N GLY A 87 11.17 3.07 -4.98
CA GLY A 87 11.40 3.63 -3.67
C GLY A 87 10.78 5.03 -3.55
N VAL A 88 10.52 5.48 -2.33
CA VAL A 88 10.04 6.84 -2.05
C VAL A 88 11.00 7.55 -1.10
N ILE A 89 11.40 8.77 -1.45
CA ILE A 89 12.09 9.69 -0.53
C ILE A 89 11.03 10.48 0.21
N TYR A 90 11.07 10.46 1.54
CA TYR A 90 10.04 11.10 2.34
C TYR A 90 10.60 11.70 3.62
N ASN A 91 9.88 12.68 4.15
CA ASN A 91 10.22 13.32 5.41
C ASN A 91 9.89 12.37 6.57
N SER A 92 10.90 12.05 7.39
CA SER A 92 10.77 11.13 8.53
C SER A 92 9.74 11.57 9.57
N ILE A 93 9.43 12.85 9.68
CA ILE A 93 8.48 13.41 10.63
C ILE A 93 7.08 13.46 10.02
N THR A 94 6.93 14.13 8.88
CA THR A 94 5.60 14.38 8.28
C THR A 94 5.10 13.19 7.46
N LYS A 95 5.95 12.20 7.18
CA LYS A 95 5.73 11.05 6.29
C LYS A 95 5.30 11.44 4.87
N GLN A 96 5.48 12.70 4.50
CA GLN A 96 5.15 13.20 3.18
C GLN A 96 6.30 12.94 2.20
N PRO A 97 5.99 12.50 0.97
CA PRO A 97 7.02 12.36 -0.05
C PRO A 97 7.63 13.72 -0.38
N ILE A 98 8.93 13.72 -0.66
CA ILE A 98 9.67 14.94 -0.97
C ILE A 98 10.03 14.98 -2.46
N PRO A 99 9.56 15.99 -3.21
CA PRO A 99 9.78 16.07 -4.64
C PRO A 99 11.19 16.56 -5.00
N TYR A 100 11.65 16.19 -6.20
CA TYR A 100 12.82 16.76 -6.87
C TYR A 100 14.15 16.67 -6.11
N ILE A 101 14.34 15.61 -5.33
CA ILE A 101 15.58 15.36 -4.61
C ILE A 101 16.51 14.47 -5.46
N PRO A 102 17.80 14.83 -5.62
CA PRO A 102 18.76 13.97 -6.29
C PRO A 102 19.17 12.78 -5.41
N VAL A 103 19.08 11.59 -6.00
CA VAL A 103 19.55 10.32 -5.43
C VAL A 103 20.69 9.80 -6.28
N PHE A 104 21.73 9.34 -5.60
CA PHE A 104 22.91 8.74 -6.21
C PHE A 104 22.98 7.27 -5.81
N ILE A 105 23.28 6.43 -6.79
CA ILE A 105 23.62 5.03 -6.55
C ILE A 105 25.11 4.83 -6.79
N PHE A 106 25.78 4.25 -5.80
CA PHE A 106 27.20 3.93 -5.81
C PHE A 106 27.37 2.43 -5.92
N GLU A 107 28.27 2.00 -6.79
CA GLU A 107 28.69 0.60 -6.89
C GLU A 107 30.01 0.44 -6.12
N LYS A 108 30.12 -0.63 -5.33
CA LYS A 108 31.36 -0.96 -4.64
C LYS A 108 32.25 -1.80 -5.55
N LYS A 109 33.32 -1.20 -6.07
CA LYS A 109 34.38 -1.91 -6.81
C LYS A 109 35.73 -1.69 -6.13
N ASN A 110 36.47 -2.77 -5.87
CA ASN A 110 37.81 -2.72 -5.27
C ASN A 110 37.86 -1.84 -4.00
N ASN A 111 36.87 -1.99 -3.12
CA ASN A 111 36.72 -1.21 -1.89
C ASN A 111 36.53 0.31 -2.07
N ARG A 112 36.19 0.77 -3.29
CA ARG A 112 35.86 2.16 -3.61
C ARG A 112 34.41 2.26 -4.03
N LEU A 113 33.75 3.33 -3.61
CA LEU A 113 32.38 3.67 -4.02
C LEU A 113 32.44 4.51 -5.29
N ILE A 114 31.95 3.97 -6.40
CA ILE A 114 31.93 4.65 -7.69
C ILE A 114 30.51 5.09 -7.97
N VAL A 115 30.30 6.37 -8.28
CA VAL A 115 28.99 6.87 -8.73
C VAL A 115 28.64 6.18 -10.04
N ARG A 116 27.57 5.39 -10.03
CA ARG A 116 27.09 4.71 -11.24
C ARG A 116 26.06 5.56 -11.97
N GLU A 117 25.07 6.05 -11.24
CA GLU A 117 23.96 6.80 -11.81
C GLU A 117 23.44 7.83 -10.82
N LYS A 118 22.86 8.91 -11.36
CA LYS A 118 22.17 9.96 -10.62
C LYS A 118 20.75 10.07 -11.18
N GLN A 119 19.77 10.02 -10.30
CA GLN A 119 18.37 10.24 -10.65
C GLN A 119 17.76 11.32 -9.76
N ILE A 120 16.85 12.12 -10.31
CA ILE A 120 16.05 13.08 -9.54
C ILE A 120 14.69 12.43 -9.23
N SER A 121 14.25 12.56 -7.97
CA SER A 121 12.94 12.04 -7.57
C SER A 121 11.79 12.79 -8.25
N THR A 122 10.70 12.07 -8.49
CA THR A 122 9.50 12.62 -9.12
C THR A 122 8.76 13.59 -8.20
N LYS A 123 7.65 14.20 -8.67
CA LYS A 123 6.80 15.07 -7.83
C LYS A 123 6.23 14.34 -6.60
N GLU A 124 6.10 13.03 -6.69
CA GLU A 124 5.64 12.17 -5.59
C GLU A 124 6.80 11.56 -4.79
N GLY A 125 8.02 12.09 -4.97
CA GLY A 125 9.23 11.62 -4.29
C GLY A 125 9.67 10.21 -4.72
N HIS A 126 9.14 9.69 -5.82
CA HIS A 126 9.48 8.35 -6.28
C HIS A 126 10.84 8.32 -6.98
N PHE A 127 11.60 7.25 -6.79
CA PHE A 127 12.83 6.95 -7.51
C PHE A 127 12.99 5.43 -7.71
N GLY A 128 13.88 5.00 -8.59
CA GLY A 128 14.15 3.57 -8.77
C GLY A 128 15.26 3.32 -9.76
N PHE A 129 16.26 2.55 -9.33
CA PHE A 129 17.42 2.21 -10.15
C PHE A 129 17.32 0.77 -10.64
N ILE A 130 17.69 0.55 -11.90
CA ILE A 130 17.87 -0.78 -12.47
C ILE A 130 19.38 -1.00 -12.58
N VAL A 131 19.87 -1.96 -11.80
CA VAL A 131 21.31 -2.24 -11.74
C VAL A 131 21.56 -3.75 -11.88
N PRO A 132 22.71 -4.14 -12.46
CA PRO A 132 23.10 -5.54 -12.55
C PRO A 132 23.47 -6.10 -11.17
N ARG A 133 23.80 -7.38 -11.11
CA ARG A 133 24.29 -8.04 -9.90
C ARG A 133 25.51 -7.30 -9.33
N GLY A 134 25.48 -7.00 -8.03
CA GLY A 134 26.55 -6.27 -7.35
C GLY A 134 26.18 -5.79 -5.95
N GLU A 135 27.11 -5.09 -5.30
CA GLU A 135 26.92 -4.43 -4.00
C GLU A 135 26.80 -2.92 -4.21
N TYR A 136 25.67 -2.34 -3.79
CA TYR A 136 25.33 -0.95 -4.05
C TYR A 136 24.98 -0.16 -2.78
N PHE A 137 25.21 1.14 -2.84
CA PHE A 137 24.83 2.09 -1.80
C PHE A 137 24.05 3.24 -2.40
N LEU A 138 22.98 3.66 -1.73
CA LEU A 138 22.26 4.88 -2.07
C LEU A 138 22.69 6.04 -1.19
N LYS A 139 22.73 7.24 -1.77
CA LYS A 139 22.93 8.48 -1.05
C LYS A 139 21.97 9.55 -1.56
N VAL A 140 21.37 10.25 -0.62
CA VAL A 140 20.54 11.43 -0.91
C VAL A 140 21.34 12.68 -0.56
N ILE A 141 21.34 13.67 -1.45
CA ILE A 141 21.99 14.97 -1.22
C ILE A 141 20.91 16.06 -1.25
N SER A 142 20.76 16.78 -0.14
CA SER A 142 19.86 17.92 -0.04
C SER A 142 20.41 18.96 0.95
N LYS A 143 20.04 20.23 0.76
CA LYS A 143 20.36 21.32 1.70
C LYS A 143 19.40 21.38 2.89
N GLN A 144 18.18 20.90 2.71
CA GLN A 144 17.08 21.03 3.68
C GLN A 144 16.87 19.77 4.51
N TYR A 145 17.53 18.66 4.14
CA TYR A 145 17.31 17.36 4.74
C TYR A 145 18.64 16.65 5.02
N ILE A 146 18.65 15.86 6.10
CA ILE A 146 19.79 15.09 6.58
C ILE A 146 19.54 13.61 6.26
N PHE A 147 20.55 12.96 5.70
CA PHE A 147 20.58 11.53 5.40
C PHE A 147 21.87 10.90 5.97
N PRO A 148 21.80 9.70 6.60
CA PRO A 148 20.59 8.93 6.92
C PRO A 148 19.76 9.59 8.03
N SER A 149 18.49 9.18 8.14
CA SER A 149 17.62 9.61 9.23
C SER A 149 18.17 9.08 10.57
N LYS A 150 18.26 9.97 11.56
CA LYS A 150 18.58 9.66 12.96
C LYS A 150 17.32 9.40 13.78
N ASN A 151 16.18 9.97 13.37
CA ASN A 151 14.90 9.85 14.07
C ASN A 151 14.25 8.47 13.93
N ILE A 152 14.55 7.74 12.85
CA ILE A 152 14.00 6.41 12.59
C ILE A 152 15.15 5.43 12.52
N GLN A 153 15.08 4.36 13.31
CA GLN A 153 16.09 3.28 13.33
C GLN A 153 15.47 1.91 13.04
N GLU A 154 14.15 1.83 12.93
CA GLU A 154 13.43 0.60 12.60
C GLU A 154 13.38 0.36 11.09
N SER A 155 13.30 -0.90 10.66
CA SER A 155 13.22 -1.29 9.24
C SER A 155 11.87 -0.96 8.56
N SER A 156 10.88 -0.55 9.36
CA SER A 156 9.56 -0.11 8.92
C SER A 156 8.99 0.94 9.85
N ASP A 157 8.20 1.85 9.29
CA ASP A 157 7.65 3.01 9.99
C ASP A 157 6.13 3.08 9.76
N GLY A 158 5.51 1.90 9.76
CA GLY A 158 4.11 1.68 9.36
C GLY A 158 3.91 1.84 7.85
N ARG A 159 3.80 3.11 7.42
CA ARG A 159 3.40 3.50 6.07
C ARG A 159 4.41 3.12 4.98
N TYR A 160 5.69 3.20 5.31
CA TYR A 160 6.81 2.83 4.45
C TYR A 160 7.51 1.60 5.01
N LYS A 161 7.95 0.72 4.11
CA LYS A 161 8.51 -0.59 4.45
C LYS A 161 9.80 -0.78 3.65
N ASN A 162 10.76 -1.50 4.21
CA ASN A 162 12.11 -1.63 3.66
C ASN A 162 12.83 -0.27 3.63
N LEU A 163 12.96 0.33 4.82
CA LEU A 163 13.65 1.60 4.99
C LEU A 163 15.15 1.43 4.78
N TYR A 164 15.75 2.39 4.10
CA TYR A 164 17.16 2.40 3.77
C TYR A 164 17.93 3.44 4.61
N PHE A 165 18.94 2.96 5.35
CA PHE A 165 19.74 3.76 6.28
C PHE A 165 21.23 3.82 5.90
N GLY A 166 21.59 3.52 4.65
CA GLY A 166 22.99 3.51 4.20
C GLY A 166 23.68 2.14 4.26
N THR A 167 22.93 1.07 4.51
CA THR A 167 23.44 -0.32 4.51
C THR A 167 23.73 -0.82 3.10
N PRO A 168 24.68 -1.75 2.88
CA PRO A 168 24.93 -2.31 1.55
C PRO A 168 23.70 -3.05 1.02
N ILE A 169 23.31 -2.75 -0.23
CA ILE A 169 22.26 -3.46 -0.96
C ILE A 169 22.94 -4.50 -1.84
N ILE A 170 22.73 -5.78 -1.51
CA ILE A 170 23.25 -6.89 -2.30
C ILE A 170 22.18 -7.31 -3.31
N ILE A 171 22.53 -7.25 -4.58
CA ILE A 171 21.65 -7.64 -5.68
C ILE A 171 22.19 -8.95 -6.23
N VAL A 172 21.38 -10.00 -6.10
CA VAL A 172 21.74 -11.37 -6.47
C VAL A 172 21.39 -11.65 -7.94
N ASP A 173 20.25 -11.13 -8.38
CA ASP A 173 19.74 -11.31 -9.74
C ASP A 173 20.04 -10.09 -10.60
N ASN A 174 20.40 -10.32 -11.87
CA ASN A 174 20.50 -9.22 -12.84
C ASN A 174 19.13 -8.56 -13.03
N ASP A 175 19.12 -7.24 -13.11
CA ASP A 175 17.95 -6.41 -13.43
C ASP A 175 16.88 -6.34 -12.34
N GLN A 176 17.31 -6.46 -11.08
CA GLN A 176 16.47 -6.15 -9.93
C GLN A 176 16.30 -4.64 -9.78
N VAL A 177 15.06 -4.19 -9.59
CA VAL A 177 14.78 -2.79 -9.29
C VAL A 177 15.10 -2.51 -7.82
N VAL A 178 16.01 -1.58 -7.59
CA VAL A 178 16.32 -1.08 -6.24
C VAL A 178 15.21 -0.13 -5.82
N ALA A 179 14.25 -0.66 -5.06
CA ALA A 179 13.04 0.01 -4.61
C ALA A 179 12.93 0.01 -3.09
N CYS A 180 13.83 0.74 -2.42
CA CYS A 180 13.78 0.94 -0.97
C CYS A 180 13.29 2.35 -0.64
N ASP A 181 12.59 2.49 0.49
CA ASP A 181 12.09 3.78 0.93
C ASP A 181 13.20 4.50 1.72
N ILE A 182 13.46 5.77 1.43
CA ILE A 182 14.53 6.55 2.07
C ILE A 182 13.91 7.61 2.98
N PRO A 183 13.94 7.41 4.31
CA PRO A 183 13.59 8.47 5.25
C PRO A 183 14.71 9.51 5.33
N VAL A 184 14.33 10.78 5.30
CA VAL A 184 15.25 11.90 5.53
C VAL A 184 14.70 12.84 6.60
N ASP A 185 15.59 13.36 7.44
CA ASP A 185 15.22 14.24 8.54
C ASP A 185 15.28 15.70 8.10
N PRO A 186 14.27 16.53 8.38
CA PRO A 186 14.36 17.95 8.08
C PRO A 186 15.39 18.63 8.99
N VAL A 187 16.19 19.54 8.44
CA VAL A 187 17.14 20.35 9.22
C VAL A 187 16.40 21.26 10.20
N VAL A 188 15.23 21.76 9.79
CA VAL A 188 14.35 22.55 10.65
C VAL A 188 13.34 21.62 11.35
N PRO A 189 13.30 21.59 12.69
CA PRO A 189 12.37 20.73 13.42
C PRO A 189 10.93 21.09 13.04
N THR A 190 10.20 20.10 12.55
CA THR A 190 8.80 20.22 12.13
C THR A 190 7.94 19.39 13.10
N GLN A 191 6.70 19.81 13.38
CA GLN A 191 5.79 19.01 14.19
C GLN A 191 5.19 17.86 13.38
N THR A 192 5.00 16.70 14.02
CA THR A 192 4.27 15.58 13.43
C THR A 192 2.79 15.94 13.30
N PRO A 193 2.20 15.92 12.09
CA PRO A 193 0.77 16.16 11.95
C PRO A 193 -0.03 15.04 12.64
N PHE A 194 -1.08 15.39 13.39
CA PHE A 194 -1.94 14.44 14.13
C PHE A 194 -2.43 13.27 13.27
N VAL A 195 -2.71 13.57 12.00
CA VAL A 195 -3.13 12.61 10.98
C VAL A 195 -2.16 11.44 10.81
N VAL A 196 -0.84 11.69 10.90
CA VAL A 196 0.19 10.65 10.79
C VAL A 196 0.24 9.76 12.03
N LEU A 197 0.06 10.35 13.22
CA LEU A 197 0.01 9.59 14.47
C LEU A 197 -1.15 8.59 14.45
N VAL A 198 -2.33 9.04 14.02
CA VAL A 198 -3.53 8.19 13.91
C VAL A 198 -3.32 7.08 12.87
N ASP A 199 -2.76 7.39 11.70
CA ASP A 199 -2.45 6.38 10.67
C ASP A 199 -1.49 5.29 11.21
N ASN A 200 -0.41 5.68 11.89
CA ASN A 200 0.57 4.74 12.45
C ASN A 200 -0.05 3.87 13.56
N PHE A 201 -0.89 4.45 14.40
CA PHE A 201 -1.62 3.73 15.46
C PHE A 201 -2.61 2.71 14.86
N LEU A 202 -3.37 3.13 13.86
CA LEU A 202 -4.33 2.28 13.14
C LEU A 202 -3.67 1.08 12.46
N GLU A 203 -2.50 1.26 11.84
CA GLU A 203 -1.78 0.16 11.22
C GLU A 203 -1.28 -0.88 12.24
N LYS A 204 -0.85 -0.43 13.43
CA LYS A 204 -0.45 -1.33 14.53
C LYS A 204 -1.64 -2.11 15.10
N ILE A 205 -2.82 -1.49 15.17
CA ILE A 205 -4.03 -2.11 15.74
C ILE A 205 -4.76 -3.02 14.75
N ARG A 206 -4.58 -2.82 13.44
CA ARG A 206 -5.27 -3.56 12.38
C ARG A 206 -5.27 -5.08 12.56
N VAL A 207 -4.10 -5.68 12.78
CA VAL A 207 -3.97 -7.15 12.91
C VAL A 207 -4.51 -7.64 14.25
N PRO A 208 -4.17 -7.04 15.41
CA PRO A 208 -4.81 -7.35 16.69
C PRO A 208 -6.33 -7.30 16.65
N THR A 209 -6.92 -6.26 16.05
CA THR A 209 -8.39 -6.14 15.93
C THR A 209 -9.00 -7.26 15.09
N LEU A 210 -8.34 -7.67 14.00
CA LEU A 210 -8.84 -8.78 13.19
C LEU A 210 -8.82 -10.09 13.97
N ILE A 211 -7.78 -10.35 14.76
CA ILE A 211 -7.64 -11.55 15.62
C ILE A 211 -8.73 -11.54 16.69
N VAL A 212 -8.85 -10.44 17.45
CA VAL A 212 -9.84 -10.30 18.53
C VAL A 212 -11.26 -10.41 17.99
N GLY A 213 -11.55 -9.73 16.87
CA GLY A 213 -12.86 -9.78 16.22
C GLY A 213 -13.21 -11.18 15.71
N SER A 214 -12.24 -11.91 15.15
CA SER A 214 -12.45 -13.29 14.69
C SER A 214 -12.71 -14.25 15.84
N ALA A 215 -11.94 -14.12 16.95
CA ALA A 215 -12.14 -14.94 18.15
C ALA A 215 -13.51 -14.68 18.79
N PHE A 216 -13.91 -13.41 18.87
CA PHE A 216 -15.23 -13.03 19.36
C PHE A 216 -16.35 -13.52 18.44
N SER A 217 -16.17 -13.42 17.13
CA SER A 217 -17.14 -13.94 16.17
C SER A 217 -17.31 -15.45 16.28
N LEU A 218 -16.22 -16.19 16.52
CA LEU A 218 -16.28 -17.63 16.77
C LEU A 218 -17.05 -17.94 18.06
N TYR A 219 -16.78 -17.19 19.13
CA TYR A 219 -17.52 -17.28 20.39
C TYR A 219 -19.03 -17.07 20.16
N LEU A 220 -19.42 -16.04 19.40
CA LEU A 220 -20.82 -15.79 19.10
C LEU A 220 -21.49 -16.97 18.38
N VAL A 221 -20.82 -17.62 17.43
CA VAL A 221 -21.39 -18.78 16.72
C VAL A 221 -21.62 -19.97 17.66
N ILE A 222 -20.70 -20.21 18.60
CA ILE A 222 -20.74 -21.34 19.54
C ILE A 222 -21.86 -21.15 20.58
N PHE A 223 -21.97 -19.96 21.18
CA PHE A 223 -22.90 -19.72 22.29
C PHE A 223 -24.25 -19.16 21.84
N PHE A 224 -24.28 -18.45 20.72
CA PHE A 224 -25.46 -17.77 20.19
C PHE A 224 -25.60 -18.14 18.70
N THR A 225 -26.07 -19.37 18.43
CA THR A 225 -26.30 -19.90 17.07
C THR A 225 -27.45 -19.17 16.36
N SER A 226 -27.19 -17.92 16.01
CA SER A 226 -28.05 -17.04 15.24
C SER A 226 -27.56 -17.00 13.80
N VAL A 227 -28.47 -16.79 12.85
CA VAL A 227 -28.11 -16.53 11.45
C VAL A 227 -27.12 -15.36 11.35
N VAL A 228 -27.28 -14.35 12.21
CA VAL A 228 -26.40 -13.18 12.23
C VAL A 228 -24.98 -13.54 12.69
N SER A 229 -24.80 -14.41 13.69
CA SER A 229 -23.46 -14.79 14.15
C SER A 229 -22.70 -15.59 13.10
N ILE A 230 -23.40 -16.47 12.37
CA ILE A 230 -22.85 -17.22 11.23
C ILE A 230 -22.40 -16.26 10.12
N ILE A 231 -23.22 -15.27 9.77
CA ILE A 231 -22.88 -14.26 8.74
C ILE A 231 -21.64 -13.46 9.16
N VAL A 232 -21.57 -13.00 10.41
CA VAL A 232 -20.41 -12.24 10.92
C VAL A 232 -19.14 -13.07 10.82
N PHE A 233 -19.21 -14.35 11.21
CA PHE A 233 -18.06 -15.25 11.14
C PHE A 233 -17.59 -15.48 9.71
N ALA A 234 -18.53 -15.67 8.77
CA ALA A 234 -18.22 -15.78 7.35
C ALA A 234 -17.52 -14.52 6.81
N ILE A 235 -17.96 -13.32 7.23
CA ILE A 235 -17.31 -12.05 6.85
C ILE A 235 -15.85 -12.02 7.31
N TYR A 236 -15.57 -12.39 8.57
CA TYR A 236 -14.19 -12.45 9.08
C TYR A 236 -13.32 -13.44 8.28
N ILE A 237 -13.86 -14.62 7.93
CA ILE A 237 -13.15 -15.60 7.08
C ILE A 237 -12.80 -14.98 5.72
N VAL A 238 -13.75 -14.30 5.06
CA VAL A 238 -13.51 -13.64 3.77
C VAL A 238 -12.41 -12.59 3.90
N ILE A 239 -12.38 -11.81 4.99
CA ILE A 239 -11.35 -10.80 5.22
C ILE A 239 -9.97 -11.44 5.41
N TRP A 240 -9.87 -12.56 6.14
CA TRP A 240 -8.63 -13.33 6.27
C TRP A 240 -8.13 -13.84 4.92
N ILE A 241 -9.02 -14.37 4.08
CA ILE A 241 -8.68 -14.81 2.72
C ILE A 241 -8.16 -13.63 1.89
N LEU A 242 -8.83 -12.49 1.92
CA LEU A 242 -8.39 -11.29 1.21
C LEU A 242 -7.03 -10.78 1.70
N GLU A 243 -6.75 -10.85 3.01
CA GLU A 243 -5.45 -10.49 3.57
C GLU A 243 -4.35 -11.45 3.11
N LEU A 244 -4.63 -12.76 3.12
CA LEU A 244 -3.71 -13.78 2.62
C LEU A 244 -3.41 -13.59 1.12
N LEU A 245 -4.44 -13.37 0.30
CA LEU A 245 -4.27 -13.10 -1.14
C LEU A 245 -3.50 -11.80 -1.39
N SER A 246 -3.61 -10.80 -0.51
CA SER A 246 -2.85 -9.56 -0.62
C SER A 246 -1.34 -9.77 -0.44
N TYR A 247 -0.92 -10.80 0.32
CA TYR A 247 0.49 -11.12 0.53
C TYR A 247 1.19 -11.59 -0.75
N PHE A 248 0.45 -12.28 -1.63
CA PHE A 248 0.99 -12.86 -2.88
C PHE A 248 1.06 -11.89 -4.07
N GLN A 249 0.70 -10.61 -3.89
CA GLN A 249 0.66 -9.66 -5.01
C GLN A 249 2.09 -9.24 -5.45
N LYS A 250 2.55 -9.79 -6.58
CA LYS A 250 3.79 -9.37 -7.27
C LYS A 250 3.62 -8.02 -7.99
N THR A 251 4.71 -7.28 -8.14
CA THR A 251 4.75 -6.02 -8.91
C THR A 251 4.61 -6.30 -10.41
N ARG A 252 3.89 -5.43 -11.13
CA ARG A 252 3.73 -5.54 -12.59
C ARG A 252 4.77 -4.67 -13.29
N ALA A 253 5.52 -5.26 -14.22
CA ALA A 253 6.49 -4.60 -15.10
C ALA A 253 5.91 -4.48 -16.51
N TYR A 254 6.42 -3.55 -17.33
CA TYR A 254 6.24 -3.70 -18.78
C TYR A 254 7.17 -4.79 -19.29
N GLN A 255 6.75 -5.44 -20.37
CA GLN A 255 7.56 -6.46 -21.03
C GLN A 255 7.46 -6.32 -22.54
N VAL A 256 8.60 -6.20 -23.20
CA VAL A 256 8.73 -6.19 -24.66
C VAL A 256 8.98 -7.63 -25.13
N ILE A 257 8.14 -8.10 -26.05
CA ILE A 257 8.16 -9.47 -26.58
C ILE A 257 8.02 -9.45 -28.11
N ASP A 258 8.56 -10.47 -28.77
CA ASP A 258 8.39 -10.69 -30.20
C ASP A 258 6.93 -11.05 -30.51
N ALA A 259 6.33 -10.41 -31.52
CA ALA A 259 4.95 -10.65 -31.91
C ALA A 259 4.69 -12.09 -32.39
N LYS A 260 5.67 -12.75 -33.01
CA LYS A 260 5.52 -14.10 -33.57
C LYS A 260 5.93 -15.17 -32.57
N SER A 261 7.15 -15.08 -32.03
CA SER A 261 7.66 -16.13 -31.14
C SER A 261 7.20 -15.98 -29.68
N LYS A 262 6.70 -14.80 -29.30
CA LYS A 262 6.40 -14.42 -27.90
C LYS A 262 7.62 -14.43 -26.98
N ASP A 263 8.82 -14.54 -27.53
CA ASP A 263 10.06 -14.51 -26.76
C ASP A 263 10.35 -13.08 -26.26
N PRO A 264 10.96 -12.93 -25.08
CA PRO A 264 11.37 -11.62 -24.57
C PRO A 264 12.46 -10.99 -25.45
N ILE A 265 12.33 -9.70 -25.71
CA ILE A 265 13.32 -8.92 -26.47
C ILE A 265 14.20 -8.15 -25.50
N ALA A 266 15.43 -8.62 -25.33
CA ALA A 266 16.45 -7.94 -24.54
C ALA A 266 17.02 -6.71 -25.26
N SER A 267 17.55 -5.74 -24.50
CA SER A 267 18.29 -4.60 -25.04
C SER A 267 17.53 -3.69 -26.01
N ALA A 268 16.19 -3.70 -25.98
CA ALA A 268 15.38 -2.74 -26.71
C ALA A 268 15.47 -1.36 -26.04
N THR A 269 15.64 -0.32 -26.85
CA THR A 269 15.70 1.07 -26.38
C THR A 269 14.29 1.62 -26.34
N VAL A 270 13.84 2.03 -25.16
CA VAL A 270 12.52 2.64 -24.94
C VAL A 270 12.71 4.12 -24.65
N LYS A 271 12.34 4.98 -25.59
CA LYS A 271 12.30 6.43 -25.39
C LYS A 271 10.91 6.83 -24.90
N VAL A 272 10.88 7.64 -23.85
CA VAL A 272 9.64 8.26 -23.36
C VAL A 272 9.59 9.69 -23.85
N ILE A 273 8.54 10.00 -24.61
CA ILE A 273 8.32 11.28 -25.27
C ILE A 273 7.05 11.92 -24.67
N ASN A 274 7.09 13.23 -24.40
CA ASN A 274 5.91 13.98 -23.95
C ASN A 274 4.97 14.30 -25.15
N LYS A 275 3.87 15.01 -24.89
CA LYS A 275 2.95 15.42 -25.97
C LYS A 275 3.57 16.48 -26.88
N GLU A 276 4.54 17.22 -26.35
CA GLU A 276 5.28 18.28 -27.01
C GLU A 276 6.42 17.75 -27.92
N GLY A 277 6.68 16.44 -27.94
CA GLY A 277 7.71 15.79 -28.76
C GLY A 277 9.11 15.73 -28.12
N GLU A 278 9.26 16.15 -26.86
CA GLU A 278 10.53 16.14 -26.14
C GLU A 278 10.81 14.76 -25.51
N ILE A 279 12.05 14.29 -25.64
CA ILE A 279 12.52 13.05 -25.04
C ILE A 279 12.81 13.30 -23.56
N LEU A 280 11.97 12.74 -22.68
CA LEU A 280 12.12 12.90 -21.23
C LEU A 280 13.17 11.94 -20.67
N LYS A 281 13.10 10.66 -21.06
CA LYS A 281 13.97 9.60 -20.54
C LYS A 281 14.13 8.49 -21.58
N ILE A 282 15.28 7.82 -21.52
CA ILE A 282 15.59 6.64 -22.32
C ILE A 282 15.83 5.48 -21.36
N PHE A 283 15.20 4.34 -21.63
CA PHE A 283 15.36 3.10 -20.89
C PHE A 283 15.86 2.00 -21.83
N THR A 284 16.48 0.97 -21.25
CA THR A 284 16.86 -0.25 -21.97
C THR A 284 16.17 -1.44 -21.33
N THR A 285 15.63 -2.35 -22.15
CA THR A 285 14.97 -3.56 -21.62
C THR A 285 15.99 -4.58 -21.13
N ASN A 286 15.59 -5.32 -20.10
CA ASN A 286 16.41 -6.38 -19.52
C ASN A 286 16.39 -7.68 -20.33
N LEU A 287 17.12 -8.72 -19.90
CA LEU A 287 17.16 -10.03 -20.57
C LEU A 287 15.77 -10.69 -20.73
N PHE A 288 14.82 -10.35 -19.87
CA PHE A 288 13.44 -10.81 -19.94
C PHE A 288 12.51 -9.84 -20.68
N GLY A 289 13.08 -8.86 -21.39
CA GLY A 289 12.36 -7.80 -22.10
C GLY A 289 11.64 -6.81 -21.20
N LYS A 290 11.86 -6.85 -19.89
CA LYS A 290 11.16 -6.00 -18.92
C LYS A 290 11.85 -4.67 -18.72
N PHE A 291 11.03 -3.65 -18.49
CA PHE A 291 11.47 -2.33 -18.07
C PHE A 291 10.45 -1.68 -17.12
N TYR A 292 10.93 -0.72 -16.34
CA TYR A 292 10.17 -0.05 -15.29
C TYR A 292 10.26 1.46 -15.48
N PRO A 293 9.44 2.04 -16.37
CA PRO A 293 9.49 3.47 -16.63
C PRO A 293 8.99 4.20 -15.39
N LEU A 294 9.84 4.99 -14.74
CA LEU A 294 9.40 5.82 -13.61
C LEU A 294 9.08 7.23 -14.10
N LEU A 295 7.79 7.47 -14.28
CA LEU A 295 7.23 8.69 -14.87
C LEU A 295 6.25 9.35 -13.91
N ASP A 296 6.20 10.68 -13.97
CA ASP A 296 5.18 11.48 -13.33
C ASP A 296 3.80 11.25 -13.99
N ALA A 297 2.73 11.66 -13.34
CA ALA A 297 1.39 11.52 -13.88
C ALA A 297 1.21 12.38 -15.14
N GLY A 298 0.79 11.76 -16.24
CA GLY A 298 0.69 12.40 -17.55
C GLY A 298 0.46 11.39 -18.66
N ASN A 299 0.25 11.89 -19.87
CA ASN A 299 0.21 11.07 -21.08
C ASN A 299 1.56 11.18 -21.78
N PHE A 300 2.11 10.04 -22.19
CA PHE A 300 3.40 9.94 -22.86
C PHE A 300 3.33 8.98 -24.03
N TYR A 301 4.23 9.15 -24.98
CA TYR A 301 4.48 8.18 -26.02
C TYR A 301 5.73 7.37 -25.68
N LEU A 302 5.63 6.05 -25.73
CA LEU A 302 6.75 5.14 -25.68
C LEU A 302 7.14 4.80 -27.11
N GLU A 303 8.29 5.27 -27.56
CA GLU A 303 8.92 4.84 -28.81
C GLU A 303 9.92 3.74 -28.49
N ILE A 304 9.67 2.52 -28.96
CA ILE A 304 10.49 1.35 -28.66
C ILE A 304 11.19 0.94 -29.93
N SER A 305 12.52 0.93 -29.89
CA SER A 305 13.38 0.61 -31.02
C SER A 305 14.36 -0.50 -30.66
N HIS A 306 14.57 -1.43 -31.58
CA HIS A 306 15.58 -2.49 -31.48
C HIS A 306 16.18 -2.73 -32.86
N LYS A 307 17.44 -3.16 -32.94
CA LYS A 307 18.19 -3.31 -34.20
C LYS A 307 17.51 -4.23 -35.21
N ASP A 308 16.86 -5.28 -34.72
CA ASP A 308 16.24 -6.34 -35.52
C ASP A 308 14.70 -6.23 -35.64
N TYR A 309 14.09 -5.21 -35.05
CA TYR A 309 12.62 -5.03 -34.98
C TYR A 309 12.21 -3.66 -35.51
N GLU A 310 10.97 -3.56 -35.99
CA GLU A 310 10.39 -2.28 -36.36
C GLU A 310 10.13 -1.43 -35.11
N THR A 311 10.39 -0.13 -35.24
CA THR A 311 10.11 0.81 -34.16
C THR A 311 8.61 0.93 -33.96
N GLN A 312 8.15 0.71 -32.74
CA GLN A 312 6.74 0.86 -32.38
C GLN A 312 6.56 2.03 -31.42
N THR A 313 5.59 2.88 -31.71
CA THR A 313 5.18 3.97 -30.82
C THR A 313 3.85 3.64 -30.17
N ARG A 314 3.76 3.75 -28.84
CA ARG A 314 2.54 3.48 -28.07
C ARG A 314 2.24 4.62 -27.10
N GLU A 315 1.00 5.11 -27.10
CA GLU A 315 0.55 6.05 -26.07
C GLU A 315 0.31 5.31 -24.74
N ILE A 316 0.81 5.89 -23.66
CA ILE A 316 0.57 5.45 -22.29
C ILE A 316 0.02 6.60 -21.46
N ALA A 317 -0.96 6.29 -20.61
CA ALA A 317 -1.46 7.22 -19.59
C ALA A 317 -1.00 6.76 -18.21
N VAL A 318 -0.17 7.57 -17.56
CA VAL A 318 0.29 7.34 -16.19
C VAL A 318 -0.65 8.04 -15.22
N GLY A 319 -1.34 7.25 -14.40
CA GLY A 319 -2.28 7.81 -13.41
C GLY A 319 -1.57 8.65 -12.34
N ARG A 320 -2.34 9.52 -11.66
CA ARG A 320 -1.93 10.41 -10.53
C ARG A 320 -1.29 9.75 -9.31
N ASN A 321 -0.88 8.49 -9.37
CA ASN A 321 -0.19 7.80 -8.28
C ASN A 321 1.17 7.21 -8.74
N GLY A 322 1.67 7.62 -9.92
CA GLY A 322 2.83 7.02 -10.60
C GLY A 322 2.65 5.54 -10.96
N LYS A 323 1.43 5.01 -10.77
CA LYS A 323 1.10 3.60 -10.97
C LYS A 323 0.90 3.33 -12.43
N ILE A 324 1.63 2.33 -12.91
CA ILE A 324 1.52 1.90 -14.28
C ILE A 324 0.88 0.51 -14.35
N LYS A 325 0.01 0.32 -15.34
CA LYS A 325 -0.46 -1.01 -15.73
C LYS A 325 0.72 -1.66 -16.46
N GLY A 326 1.46 -2.54 -15.78
CA GLY A 326 2.48 -3.34 -16.46
C GLY A 326 1.80 -4.14 -17.58
N GLU A 327 2.17 -3.83 -18.81
CA GLU A 327 1.58 -4.39 -20.03
C GLU A 327 2.66 -5.04 -20.89
N LYS A 328 2.25 -5.99 -21.71
CA LYS A 328 3.11 -6.57 -22.74
C LYS A 328 3.04 -5.71 -24.00
N ILE A 329 4.18 -5.42 -24.59
CA ILE A 329 4.34 -4.67 -25.83
C ILE A 329 4.96 -5.61 -26.86
N LEU A 330 4.33 -5.68 -28.03
CA LEU A 330 4.65 -6.64 -29.08
C LEU A 330 5.40 -5.91 -30.19
N LEU A 331 6.65 -6.30 -30.47
CA LEU A 331 7.40 -5.79 -31.61
C LEU A 331 7.39 -6.78 -32.76
N GLU A 332 7.25 -6.27 -33.97
CA GLU A 332 7.37 -7.04 -35.20
C GLU A 332 8.80 -6.97 -35.72
N ARG A 333 9.32 -8.09 -36.25
CA ARG A 333 10.68 -8.11 -36.82
C ARG A 333 10.73 -7.20 -38.04
N SER A 334 11.76 -6.38 -38.11
CA SER A 334 11.98 -5.53 -39.28
C SER A 334 12.24 -6.42 -40.48
N ALA A 335 11.54 -6.16 -41.58
CA ALA A 335 11.80 -6.81 -42.87
C ALA A 335 13.18 -6.34 -43.38
N LYS A 336 14.27 -6.92 -42.87
CA LYS A 336 15.61 -6.59 -43.33
C LYS A 336 15.73 -7.02 -44.80
N LYS A 337 15.88 -6.03 -45.68
CA LYS A 337 16.30 -6.16 -47.09
C LYS A 337 17.49 -7.13 -47.16
N PRO A 338 17.50 -8.11 -48.09
CA PRO A 338 18.56 -9.11 -48.15
C PRO A 338 19.92 -8.42 -48.26
N GLU A 339 20.87 -8.88 -47.46
CA GLU A 339 22.28 -8.51 -47.58
C GLU A 339 22.71 -8.78 -49.01
N SER A 340 22.99 -7.72 -49.76
CA SER A 340 23.66 -7.80 -51.05
C SER A 340 25.10 -8.25 -50.76
N VAL A 341 25.35 -9.54 -50.95
CA VAL A 341 26.69 -10.11 -51.11
C VAL A 341 27.21 -9.77 -52.49
#